data_AF-A0A7C2G0N7-F1
#
_entry.id   AF-A0A7C2G0N7-F1
#
_cell.length_a   1.000
_cell.length_b   1.000
_cell.length_c   1.000
_cell.angle_alpha   90.00
_cell.angle_beta   90.00
_cell.angle_gamma   90.00
#
_symmetry.space_group_name_H-M   'P 1'
#
loop_
_entity.id
_entity.type
_entity.pdbx_description
1 polymer ?
#
loop_
_entity_poly.entity_id
_entity_poly.type
_entity_poly.pdbx_seq_one_letter_code
_entity_poly.pdbx_strand_id
1 'polypeptide(L)'
;MRWLLLALTLVSLGFTVYVGRWLVVAPQAALQLLAAPPPHPVPVWGVPFAELINRAAVRYGLDPALVAAVVAVESDFDPQATSPRGARGLMQLVPAAWEESAPEGCRAPACVVRPEANLQAGARYLRRMLDRFGDLRLALAAYNAGPAAVERHQGSPPYPETQRYVTRVGLAWWELRRRGTLTPFSRTRLRWADALPQVVAASAACACVGGALLLARSAGR
;
A
#
# COMPACT_ATOMS: atom_id res chain seq x y z
N MET A 1 10.73 10.58 40.88
CA MET A 1 10.19 9.21 40.63
C MET A 1 8.77 9.22 40.04
N ARG A 2 7.79 9.90 40.64
CA ARG A 2 6.38 9.97 40.13
C ARG A 2 6.24 10.51 38.70
N TRP A 3 6.98 11.56 38.33
CA TRP A 3 6.95 12.12 36.97
C TRP A 3 7.52 11.19 35.90
N LEU A 4 8.49 10.35 36.26
CA LEU A 4 9.09 9.38 35.32
C LEU A 4 8.10 8.24 35.02
N LEU A 5 7.38 7.78 36.04
CA LEU A 5 6.33 6.75 35.90
C LEU A 5 5.11 7.27 35.11
N LEU A 6 4.72 8.53 35.32
CA LEU A 6 3.69 9.21 34.52
C LEU A 6 4.12 9.39 33.05
N ALA A 7 5.36 9.80 32.80
CA ALA A 7 5.88 9.92 31.44
C ALA A 7 5.94 8.55 30.73
N LEU A 8 6.43 7.50 31.40
CA LEU A 8 6.49 6.14 30.85
C LEU A 8 5.10 5.56 30.56
N THR A 9 4.12 5.80 31.43
CA THR A 9 2.74 5.35 31.21
C THR A 9 2.06 6.08 30.06
N LEU A 10 2.26 7.40 29.91
CA LEU A 10 1.75 8.17 28.77
C LEU A 10 2.41 7.76 27.45
N VAL A 11 3.72 7.51 27.43
CA VAL A 11 4.44 6.99 26.26
C VAL A 11 3.95 5.59 25.89
N SER A 12 3.73 4.72 26.90
CA SER A 12 3.16 3.38 26.69
C SER A 12 1.73 3.42 26.16
N LEU A 13 0.87 4.29 26.70
CA LEU A 13 -0.51 4.47 26.23
C LEU A 13 -0.56 5.01 24.80
N GLY A 14 0.28 6.01 24.50
CA GLY A 14 0.42 6.58 23.15
C GLY A 14 0.94 5.55 22.15
N PHE A 15 1.90 4.72 22.55
CA PHE A 15 2.39 3.61 21.74
C PHE A 15 1.29 2.55 21.51
N THR A 16 0.56 2.15 22.55
CA THR A 16 -0.54 1.16 22.42
C THR A 16 -1.68 1.67 21.55
N VAL A 17 -2.09 2.94 21.68
CA VAL A 17 -3.11 3.55 20.80
C VAL A 17 -2.61 3.63 19.36
N TYR A 18 -1.34 4.01 19.17
CA TYR A 18 -0.72 4.11 17.86
C TYR A 18 -0.62 2.75 17.15
N VAL A 19 -0.13 1.75 17.89
CA VAL A 19 0.04 0.37 17.45
C VAL A 19 -1.33 -0.28 17.21
N GLY A 20 -2.29 -0.14 18.15
CA GLY A 20 -3.66 -0.63 17.98
C GLY A 20 -4.35 -0.05 16.75
N ARG A 21 -4.20 1.25 16.49
CA ARG A 21 -4.72 1.89 15.27
C ARG A 21 -4.10 1.32 13.99
N TRP A 22 -2.82 0.99 13.99
CA TRP A 22 -2.14 0.46 12.81
C TRP A 22 -2.35 -1.04 12.59
N LEU A 23 -2.54 -1.80 13.65
CA LEU A 23 -2.71 -3.25 13.57
C LEU A 23 -4.16 -3.66 13.35
N VAL A 24 -5.12 -2.85 13.82
CA VAL A 24 -6.54 -3.21 13.80
C VAL A 24 -7.33 -2.28 12.90
N VAL A 25 -7.25 -0.96 13.12
CA VAL A 25 -8.11 0.01 12.42
C VAL A 25 -7.66 0.22 10.97
N ALA A 26 -6.36 0.34 10.73
CA ALA A 26 -5.84 0.59 9.37
C ALA A 26 -6.18 -0.56 8.39
N PRO A 27 -5.98 -1.85 8.74
CA PRO A 27 -6.33 -2.95 7.85
C PRO A 27 -7.84 -3.03 7.59
N GLN A 28 -8.68 -2.86 8.61
CA GLN A 28 -10.14 -2.88 8.45
C GLN A 28 -10.63 -1.74 7.55
N ALA A 29 -10.14 -0.53 7.77
CA ALA A 29 -10.50 0.62 6.94
C ALA A 29 -9.96 0.48 5.51
N ALA A 30 -8.78 -0.10 5.32
CA ALA A 30 -8.26 -0.42 4.00
C ALA A 30 -9.14 -1.45 3.27
N LEU A 31 -9.58 -2.51 3.96
CA LEU A 31 -10.49 -3.51 3.39
C LEU A 31 -11.84 -2.90 3.01
N GLN A 32 -12.40 -2.02 3.85
CA GLN A 32 -13.63 -1.28 3.54
C GLN A 32 -13.46 -0.38 2.31
N LEU A 33 -12.35 0.37 2.26
CA LEU A 33 -12.06 1.28 1.16
C LEU A 33 -11.88 0.53 -0.17
N LEU A 34 -11.22 -0.64 -0.12
CA LEU A 34 -11.05 -1.52 -1.26
C LEU A 34 -12.37 -2.16 -1.73
N ALA A 35 -13.29 -2.46 -0.80
CA ALA A 35 -14.58 -3.06 -1.11
C ALA A 35 -15.60 -2.04 -1.62
N ALA A 36 -15.56 -0.80 -1.12
CA ALA A 36 -16.45 0.28 -1.52
C ALA A 36 -15.64 1.58 -1.73
N PRO A 37 -15.03 1.75 -2.91
CA PRO A 37 -14.32 2.97 -3.26
C PRO A 37 -15.24 4.20 -3.14
N PRO A 38 -14.87 5.21 -2.34
CA PRO A 38 -15.67 6.42 -2.21
C PRO A 38 -15.66 7.22 -3.53
N PRO A 39 -16.73 7.97 -3.83
CA PRO A 39 -16.92 8.60 -5.14
C PRO A 39 -16.01 9.82 -5.37
N HIS A 40 -15.43 10.39 -4.31
CA HIS A 40 -14.63 11.61 -4.39
C HIS A 40 -13.12 11.29 -4.35
N PRO A 41 -12.39 11.61 -5.44
CA PRO A 41 -10.93 11.56 -5.47
C PRO A 41 -10.29 12.52 -4.45
N VAL A 42 -9.13 12.14 -3.90
CA VAL A 42 -8.35 13.00 -3.00
C VAL A 42 -6.99 13.28 -3.63
N PRO A 43 -6.66 14.55 -3.93
CA PRO A 43 -5.34 14.90 -4.44
C PRO A 43 -4.24 14.66 -3.39
N VAL A 44 -3.02 14.46 -3.86
CA VAL A 44 -1.83 14.34 -3.01
C VAL A 44 -0.92 15.56 -3.21
N TRP A 45 -0.18 15.97 -2.19
CA TRP A 45 0.66 17.18 -2.25
C TRP A 45 2.07 17.00 -1.67
N GLY A 46 2.27 16.08 -0.73
CA GLY A 46 3.54 15.93 -0.01
C GLY A 46 4.37 14.70 -0.40
N VAL A 47 4.04 14.05 -1.52
CA VAL A 47 4.78 12.88 -2.04
C VAL A 47 5.60 13.26 -3.28
N PRO A 48 6.70 12.54 -3.59
CA PRO A 48 7.42 12.77 -4.83
C PRO A 48 6.48 12.60 -6.04
N PHE A 49 6.66 13.47 -7.05
CA PHE A 49 5.84 13.49 -8.27
C PHE A 49 4.34 13.74 -8.06
N ALA A 50 3.92 14.32 -6.93
CA ALA A 50 2.52 14.58 -6.60
C ALA A 50 1.70 15.21 -7.75
N GLU A 51 2.23 16.27 -8.38
CA GLU A 51 1.59 16.93 -9.53
C GLU A 51 1.37 15.97 -10.71
N LEU A 52 2.39 15.18 -11.07
CA LEU A 52 2.28 14.21 -12.17
C LEU A 52 1.28 13.09 -11.83
N ILE A 53 1.29 12.63 -10.58
CA ILE A 53 0.35 11.62 -10.08
C ILE A 53 -1.08 12.14 -10.15
N ASN A 54 -1.34 13.37 -9.65
CA ASN A 54 -2.65 14.00 -9.70
C ASN A 54 -3.15 14.13 -11.14
N ARG A 55 -2.30 14.63 -12.06
CA ARG A 55 -2.67 14.77 -13.48
C ARG A 55 -2.97 13.44 -14.16
N ALA A 56 -2.13 12.42 -13.93
CA ALA A 56 -2.34 11.10 -14.50
C ALA A 56 -3.64 10.48 -13.96
N ALA A 57 -3.86 10.53 -12.65
CA ALA A 57 -5.06 9.98 -12.02
C ALA A 57 -6.34 10.64 -12.54
N VAL A 58 -6.38 11.98 -12.58
CA VAL A 58 -7.54 12.73 -13.12
C VAL A 58 -7.81 12.35 -14.57
N ARG A 59 -6.77 12.27 -15.41
CA ARG A 59 -6.92 11.94 -16.84
C ARG A 59 -7.61 10.58 -17.05
N TYR A 60 -7.33 9.60 -16.20
CA TYR A 60 -7.88 8.25 -16.33
C TYR A 60 -9.02 7.96 -15.35
N GLY A 61 -9.61 8.98 -14.71
CA GLY A 61 -10.74 8.80 -13.80
C GLY A 61 -10.42 7.90 -12.60
N LEU A 62 -9.23 8.07 -12.02
CA LEU A 62 -8.75 7.37 -10.83
C LEU A 62 -8.61 8.35 -9.66
N ASP A 63 -8.67 7.82 -8.44
CA ASP A 63 -8.31 8.58 -7.24
C ASP A 63 -6.78 8.85 -7.23
N PRO A 64 -6.30 10.11 -7.17
CA PRO A 64 -4.87 10.39 -7.05
C PRO A 64 -4.21 9.72 -5.85
N ALA A 65 -4.93 9.59 -4.73
CA ALA A 65 -4.42 8.87 -3.56
C ALA A 65 -4.23 7.37 -3.85
N LEU A 66 -5.03 6.76 -4.73
CA LEU A 66 -4.86 5.38 -5.15
C LEU A 66 -3.64 5.23 -6.07
N VAL A 67 -3.46 6.12 -7.03
CA VAL A 67 -2.30 6.09 -7.93
C VAL A 67 -1.00 6.31 -7.13
N ALA A 68 -0.99 7.27 -6.20
CA ALA A 68 0.14 7.46 -5.29
C ALA A 68 0.41 6.23 -4.41
N ALA A 69 -0.63 5.52 -3.96
CA ALA A 69 -0.48 4.29 -3.18
C ALA A 69 0.17 3.17 -4.00
N VAL A 70 -0.23 3.00 -5.26
CA VAL A 70 0.40 2.05 -6.18
C VAL A 70 1.88 2.41 -6.38
N VAL A 71 2.21 3.67 -6.69
CA VAL A 71 3.61 4.12 -6.85
C VAL A 71 4.44 3.86 -5.59
N ALA A 72 3.88 4.12 -4.41
CA ALA A 72 4.57 3.90 -3.14
C ALA A 72 4.91 2.41 -2.91
N VAL A 73 4.00 1.50 -3.27
CA VAL A 73 4.19 0.05 -3.10
C VAL A 73 5.09 -0.53 -4.18
N GLU A 74 5.00 -0.04 -5.41
CA GLU A 74 5.72 -0.55 -6.57
C GLU A 74 7.20 -0.14 -6.57
N SER A 75 7.49 1.14 -6.38
CA SER A 75 8.86 1.65 -6.50
C SER A 75 9.33 2.52 -5.34
N ASP A 76 8.46 2.78 -4.36
CA ASP A 76 8.69 3.79 -3.34
C ASP A 76 9.12 5.14 -3.95
N PHE A 77 8.46 5.49 -5.06
CA PHE A 77 8.73 6.69 -5.85
C PHE A 77 10.12 6.75 -6.51
N ASP A 78 10.80 5.62 -6.72
CA ASP A 78 12.00 5.59 -7.56
C ASP A 78 11.59 5.46 -9.05
N PRO A 79 11.87 6.44 -9.92
CA PRO A 79 11.56 6.35 -11.34
C PRO A 79 12.51 5.44 -12.13
N GLN A 80 13.65 5.05 -11.55
CA GLN A 80 14.63 4.14 -12.17
C GLN A 80 14.50 2.70 -11.68
N ALA A 81 13.55 2.43 -10.76
CA ALA A 81 13.32 1.10 -10.23
C ALA A 81 13.13 0.05 -11.33
N THR A 82 13.83 -1.07 -11.18
CA THR A 82 13.75 -2.21 -12.08
C THR A 82 13.67 -3.50 -11.26
N SER A 83 12.68 -4.33 -11.54
CA SER A 83 12.52 -5.62 -10.87
C SER A 83 13.22 -6.76 -11.62
N PRO A 84 13.51 -7.90 -10.97
CA PRO A 84 14.04 -9.09 -11.64
C PRO A 84 13.14 -9.64 -12.75
N ARG A 85 11.84 -9.32 -12.71
CA ARG A 85 10.85 -9.71 -13.73
C ARG A 85 10.73 -8.69 -14.87
N GLY A 86 11.60 -7.69 -14.90
CA GLY A 86 11.65 -6.68 -15.96
C GLY A 86 10.59 -5.58 -15.85
N ALA A 87 9.90 -5.48 -14.71
CA ALA A 87 9.03 -4.34 -14.44
C ALA A 87 9.87 -3.07 -14.17
N ARG A 88 9.43 -1.92 -14.69
CA ARG A 88 10.24 -0.69 -14.69
C ARG A 88 9.45 0.57 -14.33
N GLY A 89 10.14 1.51 -13.68
CA GLY A 89 9.65 2.85 -13.37
C GLY A 89 8.72 2.94 -12.16
N LEU A 90 8.08 4.10 -12.01
CA LEU A 90 7.27 4.47 -10.84
C LEU A 90 6.13 3.49 -10.51
N MET A 91 5.46 2.98 -11.53
CA MET A 91 4.34 2.04 -11.39
C MET A 91 4.72 0.61 -11.84
N GLN A 92 6.02 0.31 -11.92
CA GLN A 92 6.59 -1.02 -12.20
C GLN A 92 5.88 -1.78 -13.34
N LEU A 93 5.82 -1.16 -14.51
CA LEU A 93 5.18 -1.78 -15.67
C LEU A 93 6.07 -2.86 -16.27
N VAL A 94 5.54 -4.09 -16.36
CA VAL A 94 6.14 -5.18 -17.15
C VAL A 94 6.03 -4.86 -18.65
N PRO A 95 6.85 -5.47 -19.53
CA PRO A 95 6.87 -5.15 -20.95
C PRO A 95 5.51 -5.25 -21.65
N ALA A 96 4.69 -6.26 -21.32
CA ALA A 96 3.35 -6.41 -21.90
C ALA A 96 2.44 -5.22 -21.57
N ALA A 97 2.32 -4.87 -20.28
CA ALA A 97 1.59 -3.68 -19.82
C ALA A 97 2.17 -2.41 -20.46
N TRP A 98 3.51 -2.35 -20.54
CA TRP A 98 4.31 -1.53 -21.43
C TRP A 98 3.62 -1.14 -22.75
N GLU A 99 3.60 -2.14 -23.61
CA GLU A 99 3.21 -2.05 -25.00
C GLU A 99 1.76 -1.62 -25.19
N GLU A 100 0.85 -2.10 -24.32
CA GLU A 100 -0.56 -1.71 -24.36
C GLU A 100 -0.85 -0.35 -23.70
N SER A 101 0.03 0.14 -22.83
CA SER A 101 -0.20 1.33 -21.99
C SER A 101 0.66 2.55 -22.33
N ALA A 102 1.69 2.42 -23.16
CA ALA A 102 2.56 3.53 -23.50
C ALA A 102 1.79 4.70 -24.16
N PRO A 103 2.12 5.97 -23.82
CA PRO A 103 1.65 7.13 -24.56
C PRO A 103 2.16 7.08 -26.01
N GLU A 104 1.43 7.74 -26.91
CA GLU A 104 1.90 7.95 -28.28
C GLU A 104 3.26 8.66 -28.29
N GLY A 105 4.10 8.32 -29.26
CA GLY A 105 5.47 8.88 -29.35
C GLY A 105 6.46 8.36 -28.30
N CYS A 106 6.05 7.55 -27.32
CA CYS A 106 6.95 6.98 -26.31
C CYS A 106 7.11 5.46 -26.45
N ARG A 107 7.70 5.01 -27.56
CA ARG A 107 7.94 3.59 -27.84
C ARG A 107 9.36 3.12 -27.51
N ALA A 108 10.32 4.04 -27.38
CA ALA A 108 11.70 3.70 -27.05
C ALA A 108 11.80 3.06 -25.64
N PRO A 109 12.66 2.04 -25.41
CA PRO A 109 12.79 1.38 -24.10
C PRO A 109 13.17 2.30 -22.94
N ALA A 110 13.78 3.45 -23.21
CA ALA A 110 14.12 4.45 -22.20
C ALA A 110 12.89 5.24 -21.70
N CYS A 111 11.77 5.23 -22.44
CA CYS A 111 10.56 5.93 -22.05
C CYS A 111 9.93 5.37 -20.77
N VAL A 112 10.03 4.06 -20.52
CA VAL A 112 9.36 3.41 -19.39
C VAL A 112 9.82 3.92 -18.03
N VAL A 113 11.01 4.54 -17.94
CA VAL A 113 11.53 5.14 -16.70
C VAL A 113 11.34 6.66 -16.65
N ARG A 114 10.74 7.27 -17.68
CA ARG A 114 10.38 8.70 -17.64
C ARG A 114 9.14 8.87 -16.74
N PRO A 115 9.21 9.67 -15.66
CA PRO A 115 8.15 9.76 -14.65
C PRO A 115 6.76 9.99 -15.24
N GLU A 116 6.59 11.00 -16.10
CA GLU A 116 5.29 11.34 -16.68
C GLU A 116 4.76 10.23 -17.59
N ALA A 117 5.61 9.67 -18.46
CA ALA A 117 5.18 8.60 -19.37
C ALA A 117 4.81 7.31 -18.61
N ASN A 118 5.57 6.95 -17.58
CA ASN A 118 5.29 5.78 -16.75
C ASN A 118 4.00 5.95 -15.94
N LEU A 119 3.78 7.12 -15.32
CA LEU A 119 2.54 7.41 -14.59
C LEU A 119 1.33 7.40 -15.51
N GLN A 120 1.46 7.97 -16.72
CA GLN A 120 0.40 7.95 -17.71
C GLN A 120 0.06 6.51 -18.13
N ALA A 121 1.07 5.70 -18.43
CA ALA A 121 0.88 4.31 -18.79
C ALA A 121 0.29 3.48 -17.64
N GLY A 122 0.83 3.61 -16.43
CA GLY A 122 0.40 2.81 -15.29
C GLY A 122 -1.01 3.17 -14.83
N ALA A 123 -1.36 4.46 -14.81
CA ALA A 123 -2.72 4.89 -14.54
C ALA A 123 -3.70 4.36 -15.61
N ARG A 124 -3.32 4.39 -16.90
CA ARG A 124 -4.12 3.79 -17.98
C ARG A 124 -4.31 2.29 -17.80
N TYR A 125 -3.24 1.56 -17.45
CA TYR A 125 -3.28 0.12 -17.18
C TYR A 125 -4.21 -0.20 -16.01
N LEU A 126 -4.06 0.51 -14.90
CA LEU A 126 -4.88 0.33 -13.70
C LEU A 126 -6.36 0.60 -13.98
N ARG A 127 -6.68 1.67 -14.73
CA ARG A 127 -8.06 1.95 -15.17
C ARG A 127 -8.63 0.80 -15.97
N ARG A 128 -7.88 0.24 -16.93
CA ARG A 128 -8.32 -0.94 -17.69
C ARG A 128 -8.57 -2.15 -16.81
N MET A 129 -7.73 -2.40 -15.81
CA MET A 129 -7.98 -3.50 -14.86
C MET A 129 -9.26 -3.26 -14.05
N LEU A 130 -9.51 -2.01 -13.64
CA LEU A 130 -10.74 -1.67 -12.91
C LEU A 130 -11.99 -1.79 -13.80
N ASP A 131 -11.91 -1.41 -15.07
CA ASP A 131 -13.00 -1.60 -16.04
C ASP A 131 -13.27 -3.09 -16.32
N ARG A 132 -12.21 -3.89 -16.44
CA ARG A 132 -12.32 -5.34 -16.74
C ARG A 132 -12.94 -6.13 -15.60
N PHE A 133 -12.59 -5.81 -14.35
CA PHE A 133 -12.98 -6.62 -13.21
C PHE A 133 -14.10 -6.01 -12.37
N GLY A 134 -14.42 -4.72 -12.52
CA GLY A 134 -15.48 -4.02 -11.78
C GLY A 134 -15.26 -3.90 -10.26
N ASP A 135 -14.23 -4.56 -9.73
CA ASP A 135 -13.85 -4.60 -8.32
C ASP A 135 -12.39 -4.18 -8.18
N LEU A 136 -12.13 -3.26 -7.25
CA LEU A 136 -10.79 -2.69 -7.09
C LEU A 136 -9.77 -3.70 -6.53
N ARG A 137 -10.20 -4.65 -5.69
CA ARG A 137 -9.31 -5.69 -5.17
C ARG A 137 -8.86 -6.60 -6.31
N LEU A 138 -9.79 -7.00 -7.17
CA LEU A 138 -9.49 -7.80 -8.36
C LEU A 138 -8.64 -7.02 -9.37
N ALA A 139 -8.90 -5.72 -9.55
CA ALA A 139 -8.09 -4.86 -10.41
C ALA A 139 -6.63 -4.76 -9.93
N LEU A 140 -6.41 -4.56 -8.63
CA LEU A 140 -5.07 -4.54 -8.04
C LEU A 140 -4.40 -5.92 -8.09
N ALA A 141 -5.16 -6.99 -7.88
CA ALA A 141 -4.66 -8.35 -8.03
C ALA A 141 -4.23 -8.63 -9.49
N ALA A 142 -5.02 -8.19 -10.47
CA ALA A 142 -4.70 -8.32 -11.89
C ALA A 142 -3.53 -7.42 -12.31
N TYR A 143 -3.41 -6.23 -11.72
CA TYR A 143 -2.26 -5.35 -11.95
C TYR A 143 -0.95 -6.05 -11.56
N ASN A 144 -0.94 -6.74 -10.41
CA ASN A 144 0.25 -7.42 -9.88
C ASN A 144 0.51 -8.81 -10.48
N ALA A 145 -0.52 -9.66 -10.55
CA ALA A 145 -0.40 -11.06 -10.97
C ALA A 145 -0.68 -11.29 -12.46
N GLY A 146 -1.17 -10.27 -13.15
CA GLY A 146 -1.71 -10.35 -14.51
C GLY A 146 -3.20 -10.72 -14.54
N PRO A 147 -3.97 -10.19 -15.51
CA PRO A 147 -5.41 -10.43 -15.62
C PRO A 147 -5.77 -11.91 -15.83
N ALA A 148 -4.96 -12.64 -16.59
CA ALA A 148 -5.19 -14.06 -16.85
C ALA A 148 -5.15 -14.92 -15.57
N ALA A 149 -4.38 -14.51 -14.56
CA ALA A 149 -4.35 -15.20 -13.27
C ALA A 149 -5.66 -15.02 -12.51
N VAL A 150 -6.21 -13.79 -12.51
CA VAL A 150 -7.50 -13.48 -11.85
C VAL A 150 -8.64 -14.22 -12.55
N GLU A 151 -8.64 -14.26 -13.89
CA GLU A 151 -9.65 -14.97 -14.68
C GLU A 151 -9.64 -16.48 -14.41
N ARG A 152 -8.45 -17.09 -14.42
CA ARG A 152 -8.29 -18.53 -14.15
C ARG A 152 -8.79 -18.93 -12.76
N HIS A 153 -8.60 -18.06 -11.76
CA HIS A 153 -9.03 -18.32 -10.39
C HIS A 153 -10.45 -17.82 -10.11
N GLN A 154 -11.12 -17.19 -11.09
CA GLN A 154 -12.44 -16.57 -10.95
C GLN A 154 -12.52 -15.63 -9.73
N GLY A 155 -11.42 -14.91 -9.48
CA GLY A 155 -11.23 -14.14 -8.26
C GLY A 155 -9.75 -13.86 -8.00
N SER A 156 -9.43 -13.31 -6.83
CA SER A 156 -8.05 -13.03 -6.47
C SER A 156 -7.25 -14.35 -6.40
N PRO A 157 -6.12 -14.49 -7.13
CA PRO A 157 -5.31 -15.68 -7.05
C PRO A 157 -4.76 -15.86 -5.62
N PRO A 158 -4.57 -17.11 -5.15
CA PRO A 158 -4.05 -17.41 -3.81
C PRO A 158 -2.53 -17.24 -3.73
N TYR A 159 -1.98 -16.23 -4.42
CA TYR A 159 -0.56 -15.91 -4.41
C TYR A 159 -0.26 -15.02 -3.20
N PRO A 160 0.62 -15.44 -2.28
CA PRO A 160 0.94 -14.62 -1.10
C PRO A 160 1.47 -13.23 -1.45
N GLU A 161 2.27 -13.14 -2.52
CA GLU A 161 2.81 -11.87 -3.05
C GLU A 161 1.67 -10.90 -3.45
N THR A 162 0.66 -11.41 -4.16
CA THR A 162 -0.48 -10.61 -4.64
C THR A 162 -1.42 -10.19 -3.51
N GLN A 163 -1.70 -11.09 -2.56
CA GLN A 163 -2.53 -10.74 -1.39
C GLN A 163 -1.87 -9.65 -0.54
N ARG A 164 -0.55 -9.75 -0.34
CA ARG A 164 0.26 -8.72 0.33
C ARG A 164 0.27 -7.41 -0.45
N TYR A 165 0.42 -7.48 -1.77
CA TYR A 165 0.35 -6.31 -2.64
C TYR A 165 -0.96 -5.54 -2.46
N VAL A 166 -2.11 -6.21 -2.63
CA VAL A 166 -3.44 -5.59 -2.47
C VAL A 166 -3.59 -4.95 -1.09
N THR A 167 -3.13 -5.65 -0.05
CA THR A 167 -3.17 -5.14 1.34
C THR A 167 -2.32 -3.88 1.51
N ARG A 168 -1.07 -3.89 1.02
CA ARG A 168 -0.16 -2.74 1.12
C ARG A 168 -0.69 -1.53 0.36
N VAL A 169 -1.24 -1.72 -0.84
CA VAL A 169 -1.86 -0.63 -1.60
C VAL A 169 -3.07 -0.08 -0.85
N GLY A 170 -3.94 -0.92 -0.30
CA GLY A 170 -5.08 -0.48 0.50
C GLY A 170 -4.66 0.35 1.73
N LEU A 171 -3.63 -0.08 2.47
CA LEU A 171 -3.10 0.65 3.62
C LEU A 171 -2.50 2.00 3.22
N ALA A 172 -1.69 2.03 2.15
CA ALA A 172 -1.11 3.26 1.64
C ALA A 172 -2.19 4.23 1.16
N TRP A 173 -3.20 3.73 0.46
CA TRP A 173 -4.32 4.52 -0.05
C TRP A 173 -5.15 5.12 1.07
N TRP A 174 -5.46 4.35 2.11
CA TRP A 174 -6.14 4.88 3.30
C TRP A 174 -5.34 5.98 4.01
N GLU A 175 -4.02 5.81 4.15
CA GLU A 175 -3.19 6.85 4.77
C GLU A 175 -3.15 8.13 3.91
N LEU A 176 -2.98 7.97 2.60
CA LEU A 176 -2.96 9.06 1.63
C LEU A 176 -4.29 9.82 1.59
N ARG A 177 -5.44 9.14 1.58
CA ARG A 177 -6.74 9.82 1.61
C ARG A 177 -6.95 10.67 2.88
N ARG A 178 -6.34 10.29 4.00
CA ARG A 178 -6.48 11.02 5.27
C ARG A 178 -5.53 12.19 5.41
N ARG A 179 -4.32 12.09 4.84
CA ARG A 179 -3.25 13.07 5.06
C ARG A 179 -2.82 13.83 3.81
N GLY A 180 -3.17 13.35 2.62
CA GLY A 180 -2.65 13.81 1.32
C GLY A 180 -1.15 13.58 1.12
N THR A 181 -0.49 12.85 2.01
CA THR A 181 0.95 12.55 1.94
C THR A 181 1.33 11.27 2.68
N LEU A 182 2.49 10.70 2.33
CA LEU A 182 3.18 9.62 3.05
C LEU A 182 4.51 10.14 3.59
N THR A 183 4.62 10.22 4.92
CA THR A 183 5.89 10.56 5.57
C THR A 183 6.94 9.45 5.37
N PRO A 184 8.25 9.74 5.49
CA PRO A 184 9.29 8.71 5.42
C PRO A 184 9.02 7.55 6.39
N PHE A 185 8.57 7.85 7.61
CA PHE A 185 8.21 6.82 8.59
C PHE A 185 7.03 5.94 8.12
N SER A 186 6.02 6.53 7.47
CA SER A 186 4.87 5.80 6.95
C SER A 186 5.29 4.90 5.77
N ARG A 187 6.17 5.40 4.89
CA ARG A 187 6.76 4.62 3.79
C ARG A 187 7.57 3.44 4.30
N THR A 188 8.44 3.67 5.28
CA THR A 188 9.19 2.58 5.94
C THR A 188 8.24 1.55 6.53
N ARG A 189 7.19 1.97 7.26
CA ARG A 189 6.23 1.03 7.83
C ARG A 189 5.51 0.19 6.77
N LEU A 190 5.11 0.77 5.64
CA LEU A 190 4.46 0.04 4.56
C LEU A 190 5.34 -1.11 4.02
N ARG A 191 6.66 -0.91 3.96
CA ARG A 191 7.62 -1.97 3.58
C ARG A 191 7.62 -3.14 4.59
N TRP A 192 7.41 -2.84 5.86
CA TRP A 192 7.34 -3.84 6.95
C TRP A 192 5.93 -4.35 7.24
N ALA A 193 4.92 -3.94 6.46
CA ALA A 193 3.52 -4.31 6.73
C ALA A 193 3.33 -5.84 6.77
N ASP A 194 4.10 -6.57 5.98
CA ASP A 194 4.09 -8.03 5.92
C ASP A 194 4.64 -8.71 7.19
N ALA A 195 5.50 -8.02 7.94
CA ALA A 195 6.06 -8.52 9.20
C ALA A 195 5.13 -8.25 10.39
N LEU A 196 4.14 -7.37 10.24
CA LEU A 196 3.27 -6.95 11.35
C LEU A 196 2.52 -8.10 12.01
N PRO A 197 1.86 -9.04 11.29
CA PRO A 197 1.16 -10.15 11.95
C PRO A 197 2.08 -10.99 12.85
N GLN A 198 3.33 -11.19 12.43
CA GLN A 198 4.34 -11.93 13.21
C GLN A 198 4.81 -11.13 14.43
N VAL A 199 5.03 -9.82 14.28
CA VAL A 199 5.40 -8.92 15.39
C VAL A 199 4.28 -8.84 16.42
N VAL A 200 3.02 -8.78 15.97
CA VAL A 200 1.85 -8.78 16.87
C VAL A 200 1.72 -10.09 17.61
N ALA A 201 1.77 -11.22 16.91
CA ALA A 201 1.71 -12.53 17.53
C ALA A 201 2.82 -12.72 18.57
N ALA A 202 4.05 -12.31 18.25
CA ALA A 202 5.18 -12.33 19.18
C ALA A 202 4.95 -11.42 20.40
N SER A 203 4.42 -10.20 20.19
CA SER A 203 4.16 -9.26 21.29
C SER A 203 3.02 -9.70 22.22
N ALA A 204 1.96 -10.32 21.68
CA ALA A 204 0.88 -10.91 22.46
C ALA A 204 1.38 -12.10 23.30
N ALA A 205 2.22 -12.96 22.72
CA ALA A 205 2.85 -14.07 23.44
C ALA A 205 3.75 -13.56 24.59
N CYS A 206 4.57 -12.53 24.37
CA CYS A 206 5.39 -11.93 25.41
C CYS A 206 4.55 -11.27 26.53
N ALA A 207 3.43 -10.62 26.19
CA ALA A 207 2.53 -10.02 27.18
C ALA A 207 1.84 -11.07 28.07
N CYS A 208 1.42 -12.21 27.48
CA CYS A 208 0.87 -13.33 28.23
C CYS A 208 1.88 -13.95 29.20
N VAL A 209 3.13 -14.15 28.76
CA VAL A 209 4.20 -14.70 29.62
C VAL A 209 4.56 -13.73 30.76
N GLY A 210 4.65 -12.43 30.48
CA GLY A 210 4.91 -11.42 31.50
C GLY A 210 3.79 -11.30 32.55
N GLY A 211 2.53 -11.39 32.13
CA GLY A 211 1.37 -11.41 33.04
C GLY A 211 1.36 -12.65 33.95
N ALA A 212 1.66 -13.82 33.40
CA ALA A 212 1.75 -15.06 34.17
C ALA A 212 2.87 -15.03 35.24
N LEU A 213 4.03 -14.48 34.90
CA LEU A 213 5.16 -14.33 35.84
C LEU A 213 4.87 -13.33 36.98
N LEU A 214 4.13 -12.26 36.68
CA LEU A 214 3.70 -11.29 37.70
C LEU A 214 2.66 -11.88 38.66
N LEU A 215 1.70 -12.63 38.14
CA LEU A 215 0.70 -13.34 38.94
C LEU A 215 1.31 -14.45 39.81
N ALA A 216 2.28 -15.20 39.27
CA ALA A 216 3.01 -16.22 40.03
C ALA A 216 3.82 -15.60 41.19
N ARG A 217 4.38 -14.40 40.99
CA ARG A 217 5.09 -13.66 42.05
C ARG A 217 4.18 -13.02 43.09
N SER A 218 2.93 -12.70 42.76
CA SER A 218 1.94 -12.19 43.73
C SER A 218 1.25 -13.30 44.52
N ALA A 219 1.15 -14.51 43.96
CA ALA A 219 0.56 -15.67 44.63
C ALA A 219 1.53 -16.40 45.58
N GLY A 220 2.82 -16.07 45.55
CA GLY A 220 3.86 -16.63 46.43
C GLY A 220 4.24 -15.75 47.63
N ARG A 221 3.41 -14.77 48.00
CA ARG A 221 3.50 -13.99 49.24
C ARG A 221 2.23 -14.19 50.04
#